data_AF-A0AAV7KMU3-F1
#
_entry.id   AF-A0AAV7KMU3-F1
#
_cell.length_a   1.000
_cell.length_b   1.000
_cell.length_c   1.000
_cell.angle_alpha   90.00
_cell.angle_beta   90.00
_cell.angle_gamma   90.00
#
_symmetry.space_group_name_H-M   'P 1'
#
loop_
_entity.id
_entity.type
_entity.pdbx_description
1 polymer ?
#
loop_
_entity_poly.entity_id
_entity_poly.type
_entity_poly.pdbx_seq_one_letter_code
_entity_poly.pdbx_strand_id
1 'polypeptide(L)'
;MAANPAHRNAMRFSAVEDVKMDGLLFSRSVPQKELGFRPDQIDSLFGFPGGKVFEVIFPTFALFEQCLKHFKERNDSAPLKVFSINALTQKRWVNVSMFNEYVQSADIITWLNQFCVVSHGLRVRDADGVKTGYFKALVSLKRDPATEELRHISSAIRLGAA
;
A
#
# COMPACT_ATOMS: atom_id res chain seq x y z
N MET A 1 -20.75 9.81 -15.64
CA MET A 1 -20.39 9.47 -14.25
C MET A 1 -19.04 8.75 -14.28
N ALA A 2 -17.95 9.45 -13.97
CA ALA A 2 -16.61 8.86 -13.99
C ALA A 2 -16.49 7.89 -12.81
N ALA A 3 -16.32 6.61 -13.10
CA ALA A 3 -15.94 5.61 -12.12
C ALA A 3 -14.60 6.05 -11.52
N ASN A 4 -14.58 6.35 -10.22
CA ASN A 4 -13.37 6.66 -9.49
C ASN A 4 -12.45 5.43 -9.60
N PRO A 5 -11.31 5.49 -10.33
CA PRO A 5 -10.50 4.31 -10.56
C PRO A 5 -9.75 4.03 -9.26
N ALA A 6 -10.30 3.11 -8.47
CA ALA A 6 -9.65 2.54 -7.31
C ALA A 6 -8.23 2.08 -7.71
N HIS A 7 -7.21 2.84 -7.29
CA HIS A 7 -5.80 2.60 -7.59
C HIS A 7 -5.41 1.17 -7.18
N ARG A 8 -5.24 0.27 -8.15
CA ARG A 8 -5.09 -1.17 -7.91
C ARG A 8 -3.64 -1.64 -7.72
N ASN A 9 -2.64 -0.94 -8.25
CA ASN A 9 -1.21 -1.29 -8.14
C ASN A 9 -0.32 -0.05 -8.35
N ALA A 10 -0.49 0.99 -7.53
CA ALA A 10 0.22 2.26 -7.73
C ALA A 10 1.46 2.37 -6.85
N MET A 11 2.57 2.80 -7.44
CA MET A 11 3.81 3.13 -6.75
C MET A 11 4.06 4.63 -6.87
N ARG A 12 4.22 5.31 -5.73
CA ARG A 12 4.60 6.73 -5.71
C ARG A 12 6.11 6.85 -5.52
N PHE A 13 6.75 7.65 -6.35
CA PHE A 13 8.14 8.03 -6.27
C PHE A 13 8.22 9.50 -5.87
N SER A 14 8.87 9.78 -4.75
CA SER A 14 9.08 11.14 -4.24
C SER A 14 10.57 11.46 -4.25
N ALA A 15 10.98 12.44 -5.04
CA ALA A 15 12.33 12.97 -5.05
C ALA A 15 12.65 13.59 -3.69
N VAL A 16 13.75 13.14 -3.08
CA VAL A 16 14.24 13.61 -1.78
C VAL A 16 15.01 14.93 -1.95
N GLU A 17 15.56 15.16 -3.15
CA GLU A 17 16.28 16.38 -3.53
C GLU A 17 15.50 17.19 -4.57
N ASP A 18 15.93 18.42 -4.83
CA ASP A 18 15.37 19.30 -5.87
C ASP A 18 15.73 18.82 -7.28
N VAL A 19 15.15 17.69 -7.67
CA VAL A 19 15.28 17.13 -9.02
C VAL A 19 14.21 17.78 -9.90
N LYS A 20 14.63 18.65 -10.81
CA LYS A 20 13.77 19.11 -11.90
C LYS A 20 13.70 18.04 -12.98
N MET A 21 12.80 17.08 -12.81
CA MET A 21 12.44 16.12 -13.86
C MET A 21 11.01 16.34 -14.32
N ASP A 22 10.79 16.29 -15.63
CA ASP A 22 9.45 16.16 -16.18
C ASP A 22 9.01 14.67 -16.17
N GLY A 23 7.72 14.42 -16.38
CA GLY A 23 7.18 13.06 -16.34
C GLY A 23 7.73 12.14 -17.43
N LEU A 24 8.17 12.69 -18.58
CA LEU A 24 8.69 11.90 -19.69
C LEU A 24 10.12 11.45 -19.43
N LEU A 25 10.96 12.36 -18.93
CA LEU A 25 12.30 12.09 -18.45
C LEU A 25 12.25 11.06 -17.33
N PHE A 26 11.30 11.20 -16.39
CA PHE A 26 11.06 10.22 -15.34
C PHE A 26 10.71 8.85 -15.88
N SER A 27 9.73 8.75 -16.77
CA SER A 27 9.33 7.48 -17.39
C SER A 27 10.50 6.75 -18.05
N ARG A 28 11.36 7.49 -18.78
CA ARG A 28 12.48 6.91 -19.52
C ARG A 28 13.65 6.53 -18.62
N SER A 29 13.97 7.35 -17.63
CA SER A 29 15.15 7.14 -16.79
C SER A 29 14.88 6.15 -15.66
N VAL A 30 13.76 6.27 -14.95
CA VAL A 30 13.51 5.48 -13.73
C VAL A 30 12.79 4.16 -14.05
N PRO A 31 11.49 4.13 -14.44
CA PRO A 31 10.83 2.86 -14.74
C PRO A 31 11.48 2.09 -15.89
N GLN A 32 11.82 2.76 -17.00
CA GLN A 32 12.28 2.04 -18.20
C GLN A 32 13.76 1.65 -18.14
N LYS A 33 14.66 2.61 -17.89
CA LYS A 33 16.10 2.34 -17.92
C LYS A 33 16.60 1.66 -16.64
N GLU A 34 16.39 2.27 -15.47
CA GLU A 34 16.93 1.72 -14.22
C GLU A 34 16.17 0.50 -13.70
N LEU A 35 14.84 0.54 -13.77
CA LEU A 35 13.99 -0.56 -13.29
C LEU A 35 13.65 -1.58 -14.38
N GLY A 36 13.97 -1.30 -15.66
CA GLY A 36 13.87 -2.27 -16.75
C GLY A 36 12.46 -2.57 -17.26
N PHE A 37 11.47 -1.70 -16.98
CA PHE A 37 10.10 -1.87 -17.46
C PHE A 37 9.94 -1.42 -18.92
N ARG A 38 9.18 -2.18 -19.72
CA ARG A 38 8.76 -1.72 -21.05
C ARG A 38 7.54 -0.78 -20.93
N PRO A 39 7.33 0.16 -21.86
CA PRO A 39 6.18 1.07 -21.81
C PRO A 39 4.81 0.36 -21.73
N ASP A 40 4.64 -0.79 -22.39
CA ASP A 40 3.43 -1.60 -22.36
C ASP A 40 3.19 -2.33 -21.02
N GLN A 41 4.19 -2.35 -20.14
CA GLN A 41 4.09 -2.88 -18.78
C GLN A 41 3.70 -1.81 -17.76
N ILE A 42 3.49 -0.55 -18.20
CA ILE A 42 3.05 0.56 -17.37
C ILE A 42 1.68 0.99 -17.87
N ASP A 43 0.69 1.00 -16.98
CA ASP A 43 -0.69 1.36 -17.33
C ASP A 43 -0.84 2.89 -17.39
N SER A 44 -0.31 3.59 -16.40
CA SER A 44 -0.35 5.05 -16.34
C SER A 44 0.81 5.62 -15.54
N LEU A 45 1.25 6.83 -15.90
CA LEU A 45 2.27 7.58 -15.18
C LEU A 45 1.84 9.04 -15.03
N PHE A 46 1.85 9.52 -13.79
CA PHE A 46 1.48 10.89 -13.44
C PHE A 46 2.69 11.62 -12.86
N GLY A 47 3.04 12.77 -13.43
CA GLY A 47 3.95 13.73 -12.82
C GLY A 47 3.14 14.82 -12.14
N PHE A 48 3.32 15.01 -10.84
CA PHE A 48 2.64 16.06 -10.11
C PHE A 48 3.32 17.42 -10.31
N PRO A 49 2.57 18.54 -10.19
CA PRO A 49 3.14 19.87 -10.26
C PRO A 49 4.31 20.04 -9.29
N GLY A 50 5.41 20.62 -9.78
CA GLY A 50 6.65 20.78 -9.01
C GLY A 50 7.73 19.73 -9.30
N GLY A 51 7.45 18.68 -10.08
CA GLY A 51 8.47 17.76 -10.61
C GLY A 51 9.15 16.85 -9.57
N LYS A 52 8.64 16.84 -8.32
CA LYS A 52 9.20 16.07 -7.21
C LYS A 52 8.45 14.78 -6.92
N VAL A 53 7.22 14.61 -7.42
CA VAL A 53 6.40 13.43 -7.13
C VAL A 53 5.89 12.85 -8.43
N PHE A 54 6.10 11.54 -8.58
CA PHE A 54 5.63 10.76 -9.71
C PHE A 54 4.85 9.56 -9.19
N GLU A 55 3.77 9.19 -9.89
CA GLU A 55 3.03 7.96 -9.63
C GLU A 55 3.04 7.08 -10.86
N VAL A 56 3.34 5.81 -10.65
CA VAL A 56 3.34 4.78 -11.67
C VAL A 56 2.29 3.74 -11.31
N ILE A 57 1.34 3.52 -12.21
CA ILE A 57 0.31 2.50 -12.06
C ILE A 57 0.68 1.33 -12.97
N PHE A 58 0.69 0.13 -12.39
CA PHE A 58 0.97 -1.09 -13.12
C PHE A 58 -0.34 -1.84 -13.43
N PRO A 59 -0.44 -2.46 -14.63
CA PRO A 59 -1.65 -3.18 -15.02
C PRO A 59 -1.82 -4.45 -14.18
N THR A 60 -0.73 -5.08 -13.75
CA THR A 60 -0.73 -6.29 -12.92
C THR A 60 0.07 -6.09 -11.63
N PHE A 61 -0.19 -6.94 -10.63
CA PHE A 61 0.53 -6.87 -9.37
C PHE A 61 1.94 -7.43 -9.47
N ALA A 62 2.15 -8.49 -10.26
CA ALA A 62 3.48 -9.02 -10.53
C ALA A 62 4.46 -7.92 -10.98
N LEU A 63 4.01 -7.00 -11.85
CA LEU A 63 4.82 -5.86 -12.31
C LEU A 63 5.05 -4.83 -11.20
N PHE A 64 4.06 -4.60 -10.34
CA PHE A 64 4.22 -3.74 -9.17
C PHE A 64 5.20 -4.32 -8.14
N GLU A 65 5.14 -5.61 -7.83
CA GLU A 65 6.11 -6.27 -6.95
C GLU A 65 7.50 -6.29 -7.55
N GLN A 66 7.59 -6.56 -8.86
CA GLN A 66 8.83 -6.46 -9.59
C GLN A 66 9.42 -5.06 -9.48
N CYS A 67 8.59 -4.01 -9.50
CA CYS A 67 9.04 -2.63 -9.32
C CYS A 67 9.60 -2.40 -7.91
N LEU A 68 8.88 -2.87 -6.88
CA LEU A 68 9.34 -2.79 -5.49
C LEU A 68 10.66 -3.56 -5.29
N LYS A 69 10.78 -4.75 -5.88
CA LYS A 69 11.97 -5.61 -5.79
C LYS A 69 13.15 -4.97 -6.49
N HIS A 70 13.00 -4.58 -7.76
CA HIS A 70 14.05 -3.92 -8.53
C HIS A 70 14.50 -2.62 -7.88
N PHE A 71 13.57 -1.86 -7.30
CA PHE A 71 13.93 -0.65 -6.57
C PHE A 71 14.74 -0.98 -5.31
N LYS A 72 14.36 -1.99 -4.52
CA LYS A 72 15.13 -2.41 -3.33
C LYS A 72 16.52 -2.95 -3.67
N GLU A 73 16.65 -3.66 -4.78
CA GLU A 73 17.93 -4.24 -5.24
C GLU A 73 18.86 -3.20 -5.88
N ARG A 74 18.31 -2.11 -6.42
CA ARG A 74 19.04 -1.10 -7.19
C ARG A 74 18.96 0.31 -6.59
N ASN A 75 18.46 0.47 -5.37
CA ASN A 75 18.26 1.79 -4.75
C ASN A 75 19.55 2.62 -4.62
N ASP A 76 20.72 1.98 -4.70
CA ASP A 76 22.02 2.63 -4.66
C ASP A 76 22.45 3.22 -6.03
N SER A 77 21.79 2.87 -7.13
CA SER A 77 22.09 3.44 -8.45
C SER A 77 21.49 4.83 -8.61
N ALA A 78 22.18 5.72 -9.33
CA ALA A 78 21.58 6.96 -9.80
C ALA A 78 20.76 6.68 -11.07
N PRO A 79 19.53 7.23 -11.23
CA PRO A 79 18.84 8.17 -10.35
C PRO A 79 18.01 7.58 -9.19
N LEU A 80 17.98 6.26 -8.94
CA LEU A 80 17.12 5.66 -7.91
C LEU A 80 17.40 6.18 -6.48
N LYS A 81 18.67 6.47 -6.16
CA LYS A 81 19.11 6.97 -4.84
C LYS A 81 18.46 8.28 -4.41
N VAL A 82 18.03 9.12 -5.36
CA VAL A 82 17.37 10.40 -5.06
C VAL A 82 15.86 10.27 -4.91
N PHE A 83 15.29 9.08 -5.13
CA PHE A 83 13.86 8.83 -4.97
C PHE A 83 13.59 8.00 -3.71
N SER A 84 12.48 8.31 -3.05
CA SER A 84 11.85 7.45 -2.05
C SER A 84 10.58 6.87 -2.65
N ILE A 85 10.35 5.57 -2.46
CA ILE A 85 9.14 4.91 -2.96
C ILE A 85 8.11 4.71 -1.85
N ASN A 86 6.84 4.88 -2.20
CA ASN A 86 5.71 4.57 -1.35
C ASN A 86 4.70 3.74 -2.14
N ALA A 87 4.54 2.48 -1.72
CA ALA A 87 3.53 1.57 -2.24
C ALA A 87 2.13 2.07 -1.84
N LEU A 88 1.37 2.54 -2.81
CA LEU A 88 -0.04 2.92 -2.62
C LEU A 88 -0.91 1.65 -2.68
N THR A 89 -0.69 0.74 -1.72
CA THR A 89 -1.61 -0.38 -1.48
C THR A 89 -2.94 0.15 -0.94
N GLN A 90 -4.06 -0.48 -1.31
CA GLN A 90 -5.38 -0.15 -0.75
C GLN A 90 -5.37 -0.33 0.78
N LYS A 91 -5.21 0.79 1.49
CA LYS A 91 -5.42 0.86 2.94
C LYS A 91 -6.92 0.95 3.20
N ARG A 92 -7.40 0.14 4.13
CA ARG A 92 -8.81 0.08 4.52
C ARG A 92 -8.94 -0.09 6.02
N TRP A 93 -9.98 0.50 6.59
CA TRP A 93 -10.33 0.28 7.98
C TRP A 93 -11.09 -1.04 8.13
N VAL A 94 -10.71 -1.80 9.15
CA VAL A 94 -11.38 -3.04 9.58
C VAL A 94 -11.80 -2.85 11.02
N ASN A 95 -13.06 -3.17 11.31
CA ASN A 95 -13.61 -3.20 12.64
C ASN A 95 -13.59 -4.65 13.13
N VAL A 96 -12.96 -4.88 14.27
CA VAL A 96 -12.90 -6.17 14.95
C VAL A 96 -13.72 -6.05 16.23
N SER A 97 -14.82 -6.79 16.33
CA SER A 97 -15.59 -6.91 17.57
C SER A 97 -15.09 -8.09 18.38
N MET A 98 -14.91 -7.87 19.68
CA MET A 98 -14.34 -8.85 20.59
C MET A 98 -15.27 -9.02 21.79
N PHE A 99 -15.53 -10.27 22.16
CA PHE A 99 -16.35 -10.60 23.33
C PHE A 99 -15.50 -10.87 24.59
N ASN A 100 -14.17 -10.89 24.45
CA ASN A 100 -13.24 -11.15 25.55
C ASN A 100 -12.33 -9.94 25.79
N GLU A 101 -12.38 -9.39 27.00
CA GLU A 101 -11.60 -8.23 27.41
C GLU A 101 -10.11 -8.52 27.65
N TYR A 102 -9.74 -9.79 27.88
CA TYR A 102 -8.37 -10.21 28.16
C TYR A 102 -7.50 -10.27 26.90
N VAL A 103 -8.10 -10.37 25.71
CA VAL A 103 -7.37 -10.39 24.43
C VAL A 103 -6.73 -9.02 24.24
N GLN A 104 -5.40 -8.97 24.12
CA GLN A 104 -4.66 -7.71 24.01
C GLN A 104 -4.70 -7.17 22.59
N SER A 105 -4.47 -5.85 22.43
CA SER A 105 -4.38 -5.24 21.11
C SER A 105 -3.30 -5.89 20.24
N ALA A 106 -2.19 -6.31 20.86
CA ALA A 106 -1.09 -6.99 20.20
C ALA A 106 -1.52 -8.36 19.62
N ASP A 107 -2.37 -9.10 20.31
CA ASP A 107 -2.87 -10.40 19.85
C ASP A 107 -3.76 -10.23 18.61
N ILE A 108 -4.62 -9.20 18.62
CA ILE A 108 -5.48 -8.88 17.47
C ILE A 108 -4.64 -8.49 16.27
N ILE A 109 -3.62 -7.63 16.46
CA ILE A 109 -2.72 -7.21 15.40
C ILE A 109 -1.97 -8.42 14.84
N THR A 110 -1.50 -9.31 15.71
CA THR A 110 -0.79 -10.55 15.32
C THR A 110 -1.69 -11.47 14.50
N TRP A 111 -2.94 -11.66 14.92
CA TRP A 111 -3.93 -12.44 14.17
C TRP A 111 -4.28 -11.78 12.82
N LEU A 112 -4.56 -10.48 12.81
CA LEU A 112 -4.83 -9.73 11.57
C LEU A 112 -3.65 -9.81 10.60
N ASN A 113 -2.42 -9.76 11.11
CA ASN A 113 -1.22 -9.88 10.31
C ASN A 113 -1.07 -11.23 9.59
N GLN A 114 -1.87 -12.25 9.91
CA GLN A 114 -1.93 -13.48 9.12
C GLN A 114 -2.62 -13.28 7.76
N PHE A 115 -3.56 -12.33 7.69
CA PHE A 115 -4.42 -12.09 6.52
C PHE A 115 -4.14 -10.76 5.81
N CYS A 116 -3.64 -9.77 6.52
CA CYS A 116 -3.37 -8.42 6.02
C CYS A 116 -2.09 -7.85 6.65
N VAL A 117 -1.72 -6.62 6.32
CA VAL A 117 -0.64 -5.88 6.97
C VAL A 117 -1.27 -4.76 7.78
N VAL A 118 -1.18 -4.80 9.11
CA VAL A 118 -1.74 -3.76 9.98
C VAL A 118 -0.77 -2.59 10.08
N SER A 119 -1.22 -1.40 9.69
CA SER A 119 -0.45 -0.15 9.83
C SER A 119 -0.69 0.54 11.18
N HIS A 120 -1.93 0.50 11.66
CA HIS A 120 -2.35 1.16 12.90
C HIS A 120 -3.54 0.43 13.49
N GLY A 121 -3.67 0.41 14.82
CA GLY A 121 -4.79 -0.21 15.50
C GLY A 121 -5.10 0.48 16.82
N LEU A 122 -6.39 0.70 17.09
CA LEU A 122 -6.87 1.40 18.28
C LEU A 122 -8.12 0.72 18.85
N ARG A 123 -8.21 0.69 20.19
CA ARG A 123 -9.46 0.30 20.86
C ARG A 123 -10.44 1.44 20.83
N VAL A 124 -11.67 1.14 20.42
CA VAL A 124 -12.74 2.12 20.36
C VAL A 124 -13.35 2.27 21.76
N ARG A 125 -13.46 3.51 22.20
CA ARG A 125 -14.23 3.91 23.38
C ARG A 125 -15.46 4.67 22.91
N ASP A 126 -16.53 4.62 23.69
CA ASP A 126 -17.69 5.47 23.45
C ASP A 126 -17.42 6.93 23.88
N ALA A 127 -18.45 7.77 23.75
CA ALA A 127 -18.37 9.19 24.12
C ALA A 127 -18.03 9.41 25.61
N ASP A 128 -18.38 8.45 26.46
CA ASP A 128 -18.15 8.50 27.91
C ASP A 128 -16.81 7.84 28.31
N GLY A 129 -16.03 7.36 27.34
CA GLY A 129 -14.72 6.75 27.56
C GLY A 129 -14.78 5.27 27.97
N VAL A 130 -15.95 4.64 27.92
CA VAL A 130 -16.17 3.23 28.25
C VAL A 130 -15.66 2.34 27.12
N LYS A 131 -15.08 1.18 27.48
CA LYS A 131 -14.59 0.20 26.51
C LYS A 131 -15.78 -0.45 25.81
N THR A 132 -15.82 -0.37 24.48
CA THR A 132 -16.95 -0.86 23.67
C THR A 132 -16.78 -2.29 23.13
N GLY A 133 -15.63 -2.93 23.42
CA GLY A 133 -15.29 -4.24 22.84
C GLY A 133 -14.88 -4.20 21.36
N TYR A 134 -14.86 -3.02 20.73
CA TYR A 134 -14.41 -2.86 19.35
C TYR A 134 -12.94 -2.44 19.26
N PHE A 135 -12.26 -3.00 18.27
CA PHE A 135 -10.91 -2.65 17.86
C PHE A 135 -10.93 -2.24 16.39
N LYS A 136 -10.40 -1.08 16.08
CA LYS A 136 -10.37 -0.53 14.72
C LYS A 136 -8.95 -0.53 14.20
N ALA A 137 -8.73 -1.20 13.07
CA ALA A 137 -7.41 -1.38 12.47
C ALA A 137 -7.35 -0.81 11.05
N LEU A 138 -6.32 -0.05 10.74
CA LEU A 138 -5.99 0.35 9.39
C LEU A 138 -5.09 -0.73 8.78
N VAL A 139 -5.57 -1.40 7.74
CA VAL A 139 -4.89 -2.54 7.14
C VAL A 139 -4.67 -2.35 5.65
N SER A 140 -3.53 -2.83 5.16
CA SER A 140 -3.29 -3.09 3.74
C SER A 140 -3.55 -4.56 3.45
N LEU A 141 -4.26 -4.86 2.36
CA LEU A 141 -4.52 -6.25 1.98
C LEU A 141 -3.21 -6.97 1.61
N LYS A 142 -3.05 -8.22 2.10
CA LYS A 142 -2.03 -9.13 1.56
C LYS A 142 -2.56 -9.76 0.29
N ARG A 143 -1.68 -9.95 -0.69
CA ARG A 143 -1.99 -10.78 -1.86
C ARG A 143 -1.54 -12.20 -1.60
N ASP A 144 -2.31 -13.16 -2.10
CA ASP A 144 -1.98 -14.57 -1.98
C ASP A 144 -0.80 -14.88 -2.91
N PRO A 145 0.30 -15.49 -2.41
CA PRO A 145 1.46 -15.81 -3.24
C PRO A 145 1.18 -16.88 -4.32
N ALA A 146 0.10 -17.66 -4.19
CA ALA A 146 -0.26 -18.69 -5.16
C ALA A 146 -1.19 -18.18 -6.28
N THR A 147 -2.06 -17.21 -5.99
CA THR A 147 -3.07 -16.73 -6.95
C THR A 147 -2.86 -15.28 -7.41
N GLU A 148 -1.93 -14.54 -6.80
CA GLU A 148 -1.72 -13.09 -6.97
C GLU A 148 -2.96 -12.21 -6.66
N GLU A 149 -4.07 -12.81 -6.23
CA GLU A 149 -5.30 -12.09 -5.90
C GLU A 149 -5.17 -11.41 -4.53
N LEU A 150 -5.82 -10.25 -4.40
CA LEU A 150 -5.94 -9.58 -3.11
C LEU A 150 -6.77 -10.46 -2.19
N ARG A 151 -6.16 -10.94 -1.10
CA ARG A 151 -6.90 -11.69 -0.09
C ARG A 151 -7.84 -10.73 0.61
N HIS A 152 -9.09 -10.73 0.18
CA HIS A 152 -10.12 -9.89 0.73
C HIS A 152 -10.37 -10.30 2.18
N ILE A 153 -10.11 -9.37 3.10
CA ILE A 153 -10.55 -9.50 4.49
C ILE A 153 -11.96 -8.91 4.61
N SER A 154 -12.75 -9.31 5.60
CA SER A 154 -14.05 -8.66 5.87
C SER A 154 -13.83 -7.29 6.54
N SER A 155 -14.70 -6.32 6.26
CA SER A 155 -14.66 -5.00 6.91
C SER A 155 -15.10 -5.06 8.38
N ALA A 156 -15.90 -6.08 8.73
CA ALA A 156 -16.29 -6.44 10.09
C ALA A 156 -15.84 -7.87 10.39
N ILE A 157 -15.11 -8.05 11.50
CA ILE A 157 -14.60 -9.34 11.97
C ILE A 157 -15.09 -9.53 13.39
N ARG A 158 -15.61 -10.71 13.70
CA ARG A 158 -16.08 -11.07 15.02
C ARG A 158 -15.14 -12.12 15.62
N LEU A 159 -14.50 -11.80 16.74
CA LEU A 159 -13.63 -12.72 17.48
C LEU A 159 -14.33 -13.16 18.78
N GLY A 160 -14.81 -14.41 18.79
CA GLY A 160 -15.54 -15.01 19.91
C GLY A 160 -16.78 -15.78 19.45
N ALA A 161 -17.27 -16.69 20.30
CA ALA A 161 -18.50 -17.45 20.03
C ALA A 161 -19.73 -16.53 20.00
N ALA A 162 -20.71 -16.90 19.18
CA ALA A 162 -21.97 -16.21 19.06
C ALA A 162 -22.87 -16.44 20.27
#